data_AF-W0Q3Y1-F1
#
_entry.id   AF-W0Q3Y1-F1
#
_cell.length_a   1.000
_cell.length_b   1.000
_cell.length_c   1.000
_cell.angle_alpha   90.00
_cell.angle_beta   90.00
_cell.angle_gamma   90.00
#
_symmetry.space_group_name_H-M   'P 1'
#
loop_
_entity.id
_entity.type
_entity.pdbx_description
1 polymer ?
#
loop_
_entity_poly.entity_id
_entity_poly.type
_entity_poly.pdbx_seq_one_letter_code
_entity_poly.pdbx_strand_id
1 'polypeptide(L)'
;MSIKKRIEQMISEKGWNQTDLAMKLGVTPQAVQQWLRNENPTTPSQARLRKIADVSGYPVHWFSMSDEEIAREEFLISNMRGKSDDVHSYQIDLLDVKAKAGAGGYINNEYPDIIQSIYFSKDGLLEIVGRKTNNGLYMITVPTDSMSPTIDKGDVVFIDTNVTAYIGEGIYIFAVDNEVYIKRLQRIPGGVYKALSDNKSYEPFEMTDDLFETVTIIGKFVRVLPIHPRDL
;
A
#
# COMPACT_ATOMS: atom_id res chain seq x y z
N MET A 1 -31.44 -2.59 8.07
CA MET A 1 -31.10 -3.99 8.41
C MET A 1 -30.90 -4.16 9.92
N SER A 2 -31.03 -5.36 10.51
CA SER A 2 -30.77 -5.60 11.95
C SER A 2 -29.30 -5.99 12.20
N ILE A 3 -28.79 -5.76 13.42
CA ILE A 3 -27.41 -6.13 13.84
C ILE A 3 -27.12 -7.62 13.56
N LYS A 4 -28.12 -8.50 13.76
CA LYS A 4 -28.02 -9.92 13.40
C LYS A 4 -27.59 -10.10 11.95
N LYS A 5 -28.35 -9.52 11.02
CA LYS A 5 -28.10 -9.66 9.57
C LYS A 5 -26.73 -9.12 9.16
N ARG A 6 -26.25 -8.07 9.82
CA ARG A 6 -24.88 -7.54 9.63
C ARG A 6 -23.81 -8.52 10.08
N ILE A 7 -24.01 -9.17 11.23
CA ILE A 7 -23.09 -10.21 11.70
C ILE A 7 -23.12 -11.42 10.75
N GLU A 8 -24.28 -11.82 10.23
CA GLU A 8 -24.40 -12.88 9.22
C GLU A 8 -23.68 -12.53 7.91
N GLN A 9 -23.88 -11.31 7.41
CA GLN A 9 -23.19 -10.78 6.23
C GLN A 9 -21.67 -10.83 6.43
N MET A 10 -21.18 -10.28 7.54
CA MET A 10 -19.76 -10.26 7.88
C MET A 10 -19.16 -11.67 7.98
N ILE A 11 -19.85 -12.61 8.63
CA ILE A 11 -19.41 -14.02 8.73
C ILE A 11 -19.28 -14.63 7.33
N SER A 12 -20.27 -14.40 6.45
CA SER A 12 -20.27 -14.92 5.08
C SER A 12 -19.14 -14.32 4.24
N GLU A 13 -18.94 -13.00 4.28
CA GLU A 13 -17.90 -12.30 3.49
C GLU A 13 -16.48 -12.71 3.91
N LYS A 14 -16.28 -13.02 5.20
CA LYS A 14 -14.99 -13.49 5.72
C LYS A 14 -14.78 -14.99 5.58
N GLY A 15 -15.78 -15.73 5.09
CA GLY A 15 -15.74 -17.19 5.00
C GLY A 15 -15.64 -17.88 6.36
N TRP A 16 -16.16 -17.25 7.42
CA TRP A 16 -16.15 -17.80 8.78
C TRP A 16 -17.41 -18.61 9.05
N ASN A 17 -17.36 -19.47 10.07
CA ASN A 17 -18.54 -20.03 10.71
C ASN A 17 -18.73 -19.44 12.14
N GLN A 18 -19.84 -19.78 12.80
CA GLN A 18 -20.15 -19.25 14.14
C GLN A 18 -19.10 -19.64 15.20
N THR A 19 -18.51 -20.84 15.07
CA THR A 19 -17.45 -21.34 15.95
C THR A 19 -16.15 -20.55 15.75
N ASP A 20 -15.81 -20.22 14.50
CA ASP A 20 -14.64 -19.39 14.19
C ASP A 20 -14.78 -17.99 14.80
N LEU A 21 -15.97 -17.39 14.68
CA LEU A 21 -16.25 -16.10 15.29
C LEU A 21 -16.16 -16.18 16.83
N ALA A 22 -16.73 -17.23 17.43
CA ALA A 22 -16.66 -17.43 18.88
C ALA A 22 -15.19 -17.55 19.37
N MET A 23 -14.39 -18.34 18.66
CA MET A 23 -12.97 -18.54 18.95
C MET A 23 -12.18 -17.22 18.83
N LYS A 24 -12.38 -16.46 17.75
CA LYS A 24 -11.73 -15.16 17.53
C LYS A 24 -12.08 -14.13 18.60
N LEU A 25 -13.32 -14.16 19.11
CA LEU A 25 -13.79 -13.23 20.13
C LEU A 25 -13.43 -13.65 21.57
N GLY A 26 -12.98 -14.89 21.77
CA GLY A 26 -12.79 -15.48 23.09
C GLY A 26 -14.11 -15.62 23.86
N VAL A 27 -15.21 -15.92 23.16
CA VAL A 27 -16.54 -16.15 23.75
C VAL A 27 -17.01 -17.58 23.49
N THR A 28 -18.07 -18.01 24.18
CA THR A 28 -18.65 -19.34 23.94
C THR A 28 -19.41 -19.36 22.61
N PRO A 29 -19.41 -20.49 21.86
CA PRO A 29 -20.24 -20.64 20.65
C PRO A 29 -21.72 -20.36 20.89
N GLN A 30 -22.23 -20.67 22.09
CA GLN A 30 -23.60 -20.37 22.51
C GLN A 30 -23.89 -18.86 22.53
N ALA A 31 -22.91 -18.01 22.88
CA ALA A 31 -23.09 -16.57 22.84
C ALA A 31 -23.30 -16.06 21.42
N VAL A 32 -22.53 -16.57 20.45
CA VAL A 32 -22.69 -16.24 19.02
C VAL A 32 -24.02 -16.76 18.50
N GLN A 33 -24.40 -17.99 18.86
CA GLN A 33 -25.70 -18.57 18.50
C GLN A 33 -26.88 -17.72 19.03
N GLN A 34 -26.78 -17.18 20.26
CA GLN A 34 -27.80 -16.30 20.83
C GLN A 34 -27.95 -14.97 20.08
N TRP A 35 -26.92 -14.49 19.38
CA TRP A 35 -27.00 -13.30 18.53
C TRP A 35 -27.62 -13.60 17.16
N LEU A 36 -27.42 -14.83 16.67
CA LEU A 36 -27.78 -15.24 15.32
C LEU A 36 -29.06 -16.08 15.23
N ARG A 37 -29.68 -16.43 16.37
CA ARG A 37 -30.93 -17.20 16.38
C ARG A 37 -32.07 -16.49 15.64
N ASN A 38 -33.01 -17.28 15.11
CA ASN A 38 -34.15 -16.76 14.37
C ASN A 38 -35.20 -16.12 15.28
N GLU A 39 -35.39 -16.66 16.48
CA GLU A 39 -36.36 -16.15 17.44
C GLU A 39 -35.68 -15.37 18.56
N ASN A 40 -36.14 -14.13 18.81
CA ASN A 40 -35.66 -13.27 19.90
C ASN A 40 -34.12 -13.13 19.99
N PRO A 41 -33.39 -12.83 18.89
CA PRO A 41 -31.93 -12.68 18.96
C PRO A 41 -31.54 -11.62 20.00
N THR A 42 -30.49 -11.91 20.75
CA THR A 42 -29.93 -10.94 21.69
C THR A 42 -28.92 -10.05 20.98
N THR A 43 -28.93 -8.77 21.30
CA THR A 43 -27.94 -7.85 20.74
C THR A 43 -26.62 -7.99 21.51
N PRO A 44 -25.47 -8.16 20.83
CA PRO A 44 -24.19 -8.11 21.51
C PRO A 44 -24.01 -6.77 22.23
N SER A 45 -23.50 -6.79 23.46
CA SER A 45 -23.14 -5.56 24.18
C SER A 45 -22.14 -4.72 23.38
N GLN A 46 -22.09 -3.40 23.60
CA GLN A 46 -21.12 -2.50 22.97
C GLN A 46 -19.66 -2.98 23.08
N ALA A 47 -19.25 -3.52 24.23
CA ALA A 47 -17.91 -4.07 24.41
C ALA A 47 -17.61 -5.27 23.49
N ARG A 48 -18.64 -6.06 23.14
CA ARG A 48 -18.51 -7.20 22.22
C ARG A 48 -18.56 -6.75 20.77
N LEU A 49 -19.38 -5.75 20.42
CA LEU A 49 -19.36 -5.14 19.09
C LEU A 49 -17.99 -4.53 18.75
N ARG A 50 -17.32 -3.91 19.72
CA ARG A 50 -15.92 -3.44 19.56
C ARG A 50 -14.97 -4.60 19.23
N LYS A 51 -15.03 -5.69 20.00
CA LYS A 51 -14.21 -6.88 19.69
C LYS A 51 -14.53 -7.47 18.32
N ILE A 52 -15.80 -7.49 17.92
CA ILE A 52 -16.22 -7.94 16.59
C ILE A 52 -15.63 -7.03 15.51
N ALA A 53 -15.68 -5.71 15.71
CA ALA A 53 -15.05 -4.74 14.82
C ALA A 53 -13.54 -4.99 14.70
N ASP A 54 -12.83 -5.16 15.82
CA ASP A 54 -11.38 -5.39 15.86
C ASP A 54 -10.97 -6.65 15.07
N VAL A 55 -11.72 -7.75 15.20
CA VAL A 55 -11.37 -9.00 14.49
C VAL A 55 -11.81 -9.01 13.03
N SER A 56 -12.91 -8.31 12.72
CA SER A 56 -13.52 -8.34 11.37
C SER A 56 -13.00 -7.24 10.44
N GLY A 57 -12.50 -6.13 10.99
CA GLY A 57 -12.09 -4.96 10.23
C GLY A 57 -13.23 -4.02 9.82
N TYR A 58 -14.47 -4.30 10.22
CA TYR A 58 -15.60 -3.36 10.04
C TYR A 58 -15.67 -2.40 11.22
N PRO A 59 -15.97 -1.11 11.01
CA PRO A 59 -16.11 -0.18 12.11
C PRO A 59 -17.37 -0.48 12.94
N VAL A 60 -17.36 -0.16 14.24
CA VAL A 60 -18.46 -0.51 15.17
C VAL A 60 -19.82 0.03 14.71
N HIS A 61 -19.83 1.24 14.13
CA HIS A 61 -21.06 1.87 13.65
C HIS A 61 -21.70 1.14 12.45
N TRP A 62 -20.91 0.43 11.63
CA TRP A 62 -21.39 -0.35 10.49
C TRP A 62 -22.45 -1.40 10.89
N PHE A 63 -22.29 -2.02 12.06
CA PHE A 63 -23.23 -3.01 12.57
C PHE A 63 -24.61 -2.41 12.92
N SER A 64 -24.67 -1.11 13.18
CA SER A 64 -25.89 -0.40 13.60
C SER A 64 -26.52 0.42 12.48
N MET A 65 -25.84 0.59 11.34
CA MET A 65 -26.34 1.37 10.21
C MET A 65 -27.34 0.60 9.34
N SER A 66 -28.35 1.33 8.87
CA SER A 66 -29.26 0.89 7.83
C SER A 66 -28.54 0.74 6.47
N ASP A 67 -29.15 0.01 5.54
CA ASP A 67 -28.57 -0.17 4.19
C ASP A 67 -28.50 1.16 3.43
N GLU A 68 -29.44 2.07 3.67
CA GLU A 68 -29.46 3.41 3.11
C GLU A 68 -28.32 4.29 3.65
N GLU A 69 -28.04 4.21 4.96
CA GLU A 69 -26.93 4.93 5.58
C GLU A 69 -25.58 4.42 5.09
N ILE A 70 -25.43 3.09 4.92
CA ILE A 70 -24.21 2.52 4.34
C ILE A 70 -24.07 2.92 2.88
N ALA A 71 -25.12 2.81 2.07
CA ALA A 71 -25.05 3.23 0.67
C ALA A 71 -24.70 4.72 0.55
N ARG A 72 -25.20 5.56 1.47
CA ARG A 72 -24.85 6.98 1.55
C ARG A 72 -23.41 7.19 2.00
N GLU A 73 -22.93 6.47 3.01
CA GLU A 73 -21.54 6.54 3.47
C GLU A 73 -20.57 6.04 2.38
N GLU A 74 -20.87 4.91 1.74
CA GLU A 74 -20.14 4.39 0.58
C GLU A 74 -20.16 5.38 -0.59
N PHE A 75 -21.30 6.02 -0.86
CA PHE A 75 -21.40 7.06 -1.90
C PHE A 75 -20.58 8.30 -1.55
N LEU A 76 -20.60 8.75 -0.29
CA LEU A 76 -19.79 9.87 0.19
C LEU A 76 -18.31 9.53 0.15
N ILE A 77 -17.90 8.34 0.61
CA ILE A 77 -16.53 7.83 0.53
C ILE A 77 -16.10 7.70 -0.94
N SER A 78 -16.98 7.18 -1.81
CA SER A 78 -16.72 7.07 -3.26
C SER A 78 -16.59 8.42 -3.95
N ASN A 79 -17.21 9.48 -3.43
CA ASN A 79 -17.08 10.84 -3.97
C ASN A 79 -15.98 11.65 -3.29
N MET A 80 -15.50 11.24 -2.11
CA MET A 80 -14.31 11.80 -1.46
C MET A 80 -13.00 11.16 -1.93
N ARG A 81 -13.03 9.92 -2.44
CA ARG A 81 -11.98 9.43 -3.33
C ARG A 81 -12.03 10.30 -4.58
N GLY A 82 -11.02 11.16 -4.78
CA GLY A 82 -10.96 12.05 -5.93
C GLY A 82 -11.24 11.25 -7.20
N LYS A 83 -12.44 11.41 -7.77
CA LYS A 83 -12.73 10.78 -9.05
C LYS A 83 -11.83 11.45 -10.07
N SER A 84 -11.20 10.64 -10.92
CA SER A 84 -10.81 11.11 -12.23
C SER A 84 -12.02 11.81 -12.86
N ASP A 85 -11.97 13.11 -13.05
CA ASP A 85 -12.84 13.73 -14.04
C ASP A 85 -12.36 13.29 -15.44
N ASP A 86 -13.14 13.57 -16.48
CA ASP A 86 -12.76 13.20 -17.87
C ASP A 86 -11.38 13.75 -18.27
N VAL A 87 -10.92 14.79 -17.56
CA VAL A 87 -9.61 15.44 -17.77
C VAL A 87 -8.50 14.68 -17.06
N HIS A 88 -8.67 14.26 -15.80
CA HIS A 88 -7.66 13.64 -14.93
C HIS A 88 -7.82 12.12 -14.82
N SER A 89 -7.81 11.45 -15.97
CA SER A 89 -8.04 9.99 -16.08
C SER A 89 -6.82 9.12 -15.76
N TYR A 90 -5.62 9.70 -15.59
CA TYR A 90 -4.40 8.93 -15.34
C TYR A 90 -4.09 8.89 -13.84
N GLN A 91 -4.55 7.84 -13.17
CA GLN A 91 -4.22 7.57 -11.77
C GLN A 91 -2.84 6.91 -11.67
N ILE A 92 -2.03 7.38 -10.73
CA ILE A 92 -0.80 6.72 -10.29
C ILE A 92 -0.92 6.45 -8.79
N ASP A 93 -0.82 5.19 -8.41
CA ASP A 93 -0.95 4.73 -7.03
C ASP A 93 0.41 4.60 -6.33
N LEU A 94 0.39 4.77 -5.01
CA LEU A 94 1.50 4.42 -4.14
C LEU A 94 1.69 2.89 -4.17
N LEU A 95 2.89 2.45 -4.52
CA LEU A 95 3.25 1.05 -4.53
C LEU A 95 3.60 0.58 -3.12
N ASP A 96 2.97 -0.52 -2.69
CA ASP A 96 3.48 -1.33 -1.60
C ASP A 96 4.71 -2.12 -2.08
N VAL A 97 5.88 -1.50 -1.93
CA VAL A 97 7.17 -2.06 -2.37
C VAL A 97 7.47 -3.38 -1.66
N LYS A 98 7.04 -3.54 -0.40
CA LYS A 98 7.32 -4.74 0.40
C LYS A 98 6.46 -5.91 -0.04
N ALA A 99 5.16 -5.69 -0.28
CA ALA A 99 4.28 -6.70 -0.86
C ALA A 99 4.81 -7.17 -2.23
N LYS A 100 5.32 -6.24 -3.05
CA LYS A 100 5.87 -6.56 -4.37
C LYS A 100 7.23 -7.28 -4.32
N ALA A 101 8.04 -7.02 -3.29
CA ALA A 101 9.32 -7.68 -3.06
C ALA A 101 9.19 -9.10 -2.47
N GLY A 102 7.99 -9.51 -2.03
CA GLY A 102 7.81 -10.78 -1.29
C GLY A 102 8.53 -10.82 0.06
N ALA A 103 9.01 -9.67 0.56
CA ALA A 103 9.75 -9.56 1.81
C ALA A 103 8.79 -9.46 3.01
N GLY A 104 8.78 -10.48 3.87
CA GLY A 104 8.02 -10.46 5.11
C GLY A 104 8.77 -9.69 6.21
N GLY A 105 8.51 -8.39 6.41
CA GLY A 105 9.16 -7.66 7.50
C GLY A 105 8.80 -6.17 7.67
N TYR A 106 8.22 -5.87 8.85
CA TYR A 106 7.84 -4.58 9.46
C TYR A 106 6.85 -3.69 8.68
N ILE A 107 5.65 -3.51 9.25
CA ILE A 107 4.75 -2.39 8.91
C ILE A 107 5.55 -1.11 9.17
N ASN A 108 5.80 -0.29 8.14
CA ASN A 108 6.38 1.03 8.32
C ASN A 108 5.30 1.94 8.94
N ASN A 109 4.95 1.67 10.20
CA ASN A 109 3.92 2.40 10.93
C ASN A 109 4.43 3.77 11.43
N GLU A 110 5.72 4.08 11.19
CA GLU A 110 6.36 5.32 11.62
C GLU A 110 6.12 6.49 10.66
N TYR A 111 5.67 6.23 9.43
CA TYR A 111 5.32 7.28 8.47
C TYR A 111 3.97 6.95 7.82
N PRO A 112 2.88 7.66 8.17
CA PRO A 112 1.62 7.49 7.46
C PRO A 112 1.82 7.85 5.99
N ASP A 113 1.18 7.08 5.09
CA ASP A 113 1.17 7.39 3.66
C ASP A 113 0.49 8.75 3.44
N ILE A 114 1.29 9.81 3.26
CA ILE A 114 0.78 11.18 3.07
C ILE A 114 0.04 11.29 1.73
N ILE A 115 0.50 10.54 0.72
CA ILE A 115 -0.10 10.50 -0.62
C ILE A 115 -0.32 9.03 -1.02
N GLN A 116 -1.58 8.65 -1.22
CA GLN A 116 -1.94 7.30 -1.69
C GLN A 116 -2.05 7.20 -3.22
N SER A 117 -2.46 8.28 -3.88
CA SER A 117 -2.65 8.31 -5.33
C SER A 117 -2.60 9.76 -5.85
N ILE A 118 -2.12 9.96 -7.06
CA ILE A 118 -2.21 11.24 -7.78
C ILE A 118 -2.92 11.00 -9.11
N TYR A 119 -3.87 11.87 -9.44
CA TYR A 119 -4.56 11.88 -10.72
C TYR A 119 -3.97 12.95 -11.63
N PHE A 120 -3.60 12.56 -12.85
CA PHE A 120 -3.05 13.45 -13.86
C PHE A 120 -3.98 13.57 -15.05
N SER A 121 -4.00 14.76 -15.64
CA SER A 121 -4.41 14.92 -17.02
C SER A 121 -3.34 14.35 -17.96
N LYS A 122 -3.68 14.12 -19.22
CA LYS A 122 -2.71 13.64 -20.22
C LYS A 122 -1.50 14.58 -20.33
N ASP A 123 -1.76 15.88 -20.37
CA ASP A 123 -0.71 16.90 -20.50
C ASP A 123 0.11 17.02 -19.21
N GLY A 124 -0.56 16.98 -18.04
CA GLY A 124 0.12 17.00 -16.74
C GLY A 124 1.01 15.77 -16.53
N LEU A 125 0.58 14.59 -16.97
CA LEU A 125 1.39 13.37 -16.91
C LEU A 125 2.65 13.49 -17.77
N LEU A 126 2.51 14.06 -18.97
CA LEU A 126 3.63 14.28 -19.87
C LEU A 126 4.59 15.33 -19.31
N GLU A 127 4.08 16.42 -18.75
CA GLU A 127 4.89 17.52 -18.22
C GLU A 127 5.67 17.10 -16.95
N ILE A 128 4.96 16.53 -15.97
CA ILE A 128 5.51 16.21 -14.66
C ILE A 128 6.30 14.89 -14.71
N VAL A 129 5.73 13.84 -15.28
CA VAL A 129 6.32 12.49 -15.25
C VAL A 129 7.10 12.17 -16.52
N GLY A 130 6.83 12.85 -17.65
CA GLY A 130 7.50 12.58 -18.93
C GLY A 130 6.93 11.38 -19.68
N ARG A 131 5.70 10.94 -19.35
CA ARG A 131 5.07 9.73 -19.91
C ARG A 131 3.73 10.05 -20.56
N LYS A 132 3.39 9.30 -21.60
CA LYS A 132 2.10 9.44 -22.32
C LYS A 132 0.99 8.57 -21.72
N THR A 133 1.34 7.58 -20.92
CA THR A 133 0.42 6.63 -20.27
C THR A 133 0.90 6.34 -18.86
N ASN A 134 -0.02 5.93 -17.98
CA ASN A 134 0.28 5.49 -16.60
C ASN A 134 0.63 4.00 -16.50
N ASN A 135 0.78 3.29 -17.63
CA ASN A 135 1.04 1.85 -17.62
C ASN A 135 2.36 1.52 -16.91
N GLY A 136 2.28 0.75 -15.83
CA GLY A 136 3.41 0.37 -14.99
C GLY A 136 4.02 1.52 -14.17
N LEU A 137 3.40 2.71 -14.18
CA LEU A 137 3.83 3.81 -13.32
C LEU A 137 3.25 3.67 -11.92
N TYR A 138 4.11 3.81 -10.94
CA TYR A 138 3.73 3.86 -9.53
C TYR A 138 4.52 4.94 -8.80
N MET A 139 4.03 5.32 -7.63
CA MET A 139 4.75 6.16 -6.69
C MET A 139 5.38 5.33 -5.58
N ILE A 140 6.48 5.82 -5.01
CA ILE A 140 6.94 5.39 -3.69
C ILE A 140 7.31 6.63 -2.87
N THR A 141 7.19 6.53 -1.55
CA THR A 141 7.75 7.53 -0.63
C THR A 141 9.14 7.08 -0.21
N VAL A 142 10.12 7.98 -0.31
CA VAL A 142 11.53 7.66 -0.09
C VAL A 142 11.82 7.62 1.41
N PRO A 143 12.20 6.46 1.99
CA PRO A 143 12.30 6.31 3.45
C PRO A 143 13.65 6.74 4.03
N THR A 144 14.69 6.92 3.19
CA THR A 144 16.06 7.21 3.62
C THR A 144 16.65 8.37 2.84
N ASP A 145 17.71 8.98 3.38
CA ASP A 145 18.47 10.07 2.74
C ASP A 145 19.66 9.55 1.90
N SER A 146 19.74 8.23 1.67
CA SER A 146 20.91 7.63 0.99
C SER A 146 21.07 8.06 -0.47
N MET A 147 20.02 8.61 -1.07
CA MET A 147 20.05 9.16 -2.44
C MET A 147 20.08 10.71 -2.45
N SER A 148 20.21 11.36 -1.30
CA SER A 148 20.37 12.82 -1.23
C SER A 148 21.73 13.23 -1.83
N PRO A 149 21.85 14.33 -2.61
CA PRO A 149 20.84 15.38 -2.84
C PRO A 149 19.95 15.14 -4.07
N THR A 150 20.07 13.99 -4.74
CA THR A 150 19.28 13.71 -5.95
C THR A 150 17.83 13.40 -5.61
N ILE A 151 17.61 12.72 -4.49
CA ILE A 151 16.31 12.37 -3.95
C ILE A 151 16.41 12.49 -2.43
N ASP A 152 15.58 13.35 -1.85
CA ASP A 152 15.59 13.55 -0.41
C ASP A 152 14.65 12.59 0.31
N LYS A 153 14.94 12.35 1.59
CA LYS A 153 14.06 11.58 2.45
C LYS A 153 12.70 12.27 2.52
N GLY A 154 11.63 11.50 2.30
CA GLY A 154 10.25 12.00 2.30
C GLY A 154 9.72 12.43 0.94
N ASP A 155 10.58 12.54 -0.09
CA ASP A 155 10.12 12.81 -1.45
C ASP A 155 9.23 11.68 -1.98
N VAL A 156 8.31 12.06 -2.86
CA VAL A 156 7.52 11.11 -3.65
C VAL A 156 8.16 10.96 -5.01
N VAL A 157 8.37 9.72 -5.44
CA VAL A 157 9.07 9.43 -6.68
C VAL A 157 8.26 8.50 -7.57
N PHE A 158 8.30 8.77 -8.87
CA PHE A 158 7.66 7.98 -9.90
C PHE A 158 8.61 6.92 -10.43
N ILE A 159 8.11 5.69 -10.57
CA ILE A 159 8.89 4.53 -10.98
C ILE A 159 8.17 3.79 -12.10
N ASP A 160 8.94 3.17 -13.00
CA ASP A 160 8.45 2.26 -14.02
C ASP A 160 8.69 0.82 -13.58
N THR A 161 7.60 0.16 -13.20
CA THR A 161 7.59 -1.23 -12.73
C THR A 161 7.55 -2.26 -13.86
N ASN A 162 7.44 -1.83 -15.12
CA ASN A 162 7.66 -2.73 -16.26
C ASN A 162 9.15 -3.07 -16.42
N VAL A 163 10.04 -2.28 -15.83
CA VAL A 163 11.47 -2.56 -15.81
C VAL A 163 11.78 -3.54 -14.69
N THR A 164 11.88 -4.82 -15.03
CA THR A 164 12.14 -5.93 -14.10
C THR A 164 13.54 -6.52 -14.21
N ALA A 165 14.41 -5.90 -15.02
CA ALA A 165 15.80 -6.30 -15.22
C ALA A 165 16.71 -5.08 -15.41
N TYR A 166 18.02 -5.27 -15.27
CA TYR A 166 18.98 -4.20 -15.50
C TYR A 166 19.02 -3.85 -16.99
N ILE A 167 18.60 -2.64 -17.33
CA ILE A 167 18.55 -2.14 -18.72
C ILE A 167 19.52 -0.99 -18.96
N GLY A 168 20.55 -0.86 -18.12
CA GLY A 168 21.55 0.21 -18.17
C GLY A 168 21.60 1.04 -16.89
N GLU A 169 22.52 1.99 -16.84
CA GLU A 169 22.73 2.80 -15.64
C GLU A 169 21.48 3.60 -15.25
N GLY A 170 21.33 3.84 -13.95
CA GLY A 170 20.21 4.61 -13.41
C GLY A 170 19.90 4.24 -11.98
N ILE A 171 18.89 4.89 -11.40
CA ILE A 171 18.40 4.58 -10.06
C ILE A 171 17.34 3.49 -10.17
N TYR A 172 17.49 2.44 -9.38
CA TYR A 172 16.58 1.31 -9.33
C TYR A 172 16.09 1.09 -7.92
N ILE A 173 14.90 0.47 -7.85
CA ILE A 173 14.39 -0.15 -6.64
C ILE A 173 14.50 -1.65 -6.87
N PHE A 174 15.20 -2.32 -5.97
CA PHE A 174 15.42 -3.76 -6.08
C PHE A 174 15.46 -4.40 -4.69
N ALA A 175 15.20 -5.70 -4.65
CA ALA A 175 15.34 -6.51 -3.45
C ALA A 175 16.46 -7.52 -3.64
N VAL A 176 17.27 -7.69 -2.60
CA VAL A 176 18.33 -8.71 -2.49
C VAL A 176 18.45 -9.08 -1.02
N ASP A 177 18.67 -10.36 -0.71
CA ASP A 177 18.77 -10.86 0.67
C ASP A 177 17.61 -10.41 1.59
N ASN A 178 16.38 -10.40 1.05
CA ASN A 178 15.15 -9.95 1.72
C ASN A 178 15.11 -8.46 2.13
N GLU A 179 16.07 -7.65 1.68
CA GLU A 179 16.10 -6.21 1.91
C GLU A 179 15.82 -5.43 0.63
N VAL A 180 15.15 -4.28 0.77
CA VAL A 180 14.80 -3.41 -0.36
C VAL A 180 15.75 -2.23 -0.40
N TYR A 181 16.32 -1.99 -1.57
CA TYR A 181 17.30 -0.95 -1.84
C TYR A 181 16.81 0.04 -2.88
N ILE A 182 17.12 1.32 -2.65
CA ILE A 182 17.05 2.38 -3.65
C ILE A 182 18.49 2.84 -3.89
N LYS A 183 19.07 2.45 -5.02
CA LYS A 183 20.47 2.75 -5.36
C LYS A 183 20.63 3.01 -6.85
N ARG A 184 21.71 3.71 -7.19
CA ARG A 184 22.15 3.83 -8.57
C ARG A 184 22.93 2.59 -8.97
N LEU A 185 22.40 1.82 -9.92
CA LEU A 185 23.07 0.64 -10.44
C LEU A 185 23.98 1.00 -11.61
N GLN A 186 25.19 0.46 -11.59
CA GLN A 186 26.17 0.54 -12.66
C GLN A 186 26.82 -0.82 -12.87
N ARG A 187 26.91 -1.30 -14.11
CA ARG A 187 27.67 -2.51 -14.44
C ARG A 187 29.08 -2.12 -14.86
N ILE A 188 30.10 -2.67 -14.18
CA ILE A 188 31.52 -2.46 -14.52
C ILE A 188 32.10 -3.71 -15.21
N PRO A 189 33.24 -3.58 -15.94
CA PRO A 189 33.92 -4.72 -16.52
C PRO A 189 34.25 -5.79 -15.47
N GLY A 190 34.16 -7.06 -15.88
CA GLY A 190 34.41 -8.20 -15.00
C GLY A 190 33.17 -8.82 -14.36
N GLY A 191 31.96 -8.46 -14.82
CA GLY A 191 30.72 -9.11 -14.36
C GLY A 191 30.31 -8.68 -12.95
N VAL A 192 30.52 -7.40 -12.63
CA VAL A 192 30.21 -6.83 -11.32
C VAL A 192 29.25 -5.66 -11.48
N TYR A 193 28.23 -5.64 -10.63
CA TYR A 193 27.27 -4.56 -10.49
C TYR A 193 27.60 -3.75 -9.24
N LYS A 194 27.70 -2.44 -9.38
CA LYS A 194 27.85 -1.49 -8.28
C LYS A 194 26.51 -0.90 -7.93
N ALA A 195 26.16 -0.93 -6.65
CA ALA A 195 25.05 -0.20 -6.07
C ALA A 195 25.60 1.02 -5.33
N LEU A 196 25.38 2.19 -5.91
CA LEU A 196 25.92 3.46 -5.45
C LEU A 196 24.83 4.26 -4.72
N SER A 197 25.22 4.89 -3.62
CA SER A 197 24.45 5.94 -2.95
C SER A 197 24.87 7.28 -3.53
N ASP A 198 23.92 8.17 -3.85
CA ASP A 198 24.28 9.54 -4.24
C ASP A 198 24.73 10.36 -3.01
N ASN A 199 24.30 9.95 -1.81
CA ASN A 199 24.80 10.49 -0.55
C ASN A 199 26.14 9.83 -0.19
N LYS A 200 27.21 10.63 -0.18
CA LYS A 200 28.60 10.17 0.07
C LYS A 200 28.85 9.62 1.47
N SER A 201 27.92 9.82 2.41
CA SER A 201 28.02 9.24 3.76
C SER A 201 27.73 7.73 3.78
N TYR A 202 27.26 7.18 2.66
CA TYR A 202 26.93 5.77 2.50
C TYR A 202 27.89 5.12 1.52
N GLU A 203 28.60 4.09 1.98
CA GLU A 203 29.51 3.32 1.13
C GLU A 203 28.75 2.57 0.02
N PRO A 204 29.29 2.50 -1.21
CA PRO A 204 28.76 1.64 -2.25
C PRO A 204 29.04 0.18 -1.92
N PHE A 205 28.23 -0.72 -2.47
CA PHE A 205 28.49 -2.16 -2.42
C PHE A 205 28.52 -2.75 -3.82
N GLU A 206 29.22 -3.86 -3.95
CA GLU A 206 29.39 -4.60 -5.21
C GLU A 206 28.62 -5.92 -5.13
N MET A 207 28.00 -6.29 -6.24
CA MET A 207 27.33 -7.56 -6.44
C MET A 207 28.00 -8.26 -7.63
N THR A 208 28.46 -9.48 -7.43
CA THR A 208 28.91 -10.34 -8.54
C THR A 208 27.73 -10.70 -9.43
N ASP A 209 27.99 -11.16 -10.66
CA ASP A 209 26.93 -11.65 -11.56
C ASP A 209 26.06 -12.72 -10.84
N ASP A 210 26.67 -13.68 -10.13
CA ASP A 210 25.93 -14.73 -9.37
C ASP A 210 25.00 -14.15 -8.30
N LEU A 211 25.46 -13.15 -7.54
CA LEU A 211 24.61 -12.49 -6.54
C LEU A 211 23.52 -11.68 -7.23
N PHE A 212 23.84 -11.02 -8.35
CA PHE A 212 22.89 -10.21 -9.09
C PHE A 212 21.76 -11.05 -9.72
N GLU A 213 21.98 -12.33 -10.01
CA GLU A 213 20.92 -13.24 -10.44
C GLU A 213 19.82 -13.46 -9.37
N THR A 214 20.16 -13.25 -8.09
CA THR A 214 19.18 -13.31 -6.99
C THR A 214 18.42 -11.99 -6.80
N VAL A 215 18.88 -10.91 -7.43
CA VAL A 215 18.28 -9.58 -7.30
C VAL A 215 16.93 -9.54 -8.01
N THR A 216 15.89 -9.13 -7.30
CA THR A 216 14.58 -8.83 -7.88
C THR A 216 14.48 -7.34 -8.14
N ILE A 217 14.50 -6.91 -9.39
CA ILE A 217 14.24 -5.50 -9.74
C ILE A 217 12.73 -5.24 -9.71
N ILE A 218 12.34 -4.29 -8.86
CA ILE A 218 10.95 -3.89 -8.62
C ILE A 218 10.53 -2.80 -9.60
N GLY A 219 11.47 -1.91 -9.96
CA GLY A 219 11.25 -0.88 -10.95
C GLY A 219 12.46 0.03 -11.13
N LYS A 220 12.42 0.82 -12.20
CA LYS A 220 13.41 1.86 -12.49
C LYS A 220 12.83 3.24 -12.18
N PHE A 221 13.64 4.11 -11.60
CA PHE A 221 13.28 5.49 -11.33
C PHE A 221 12.96 6.27 -12.60
N VAL A 222 11.92 7.10 -12.57
CA VAL A 222 11.50 7.98 -13.68
C VAL A 222 11.67 9.45 -13.32
N ARG A 223 11.09 9.90 -12.20
CA ARG A 223 11.09 11.33 -11.81
C ARG A 223 10.87 11.49 -10.31
N VAL A 224 11.38 12.57 -9.72
CA VAL A 224 11.08 13.01 -8.35
C VAL A 224 10.02 14.11 -8.38
N LEU A 225 9.06 14.04 -7.45
CA LEU A 225 8.19 15.14 -7.07
C LEU A 225 8.61 15.60 -5.66
N PRO A 226 9.39 16.69 -5.56
CA PRO A 226 9.86 17.16 -4.27
C PRO A 226 8.70 17.71 -3.44
N ILE A 227 8.62 17.29 -2.17
CA ILE A 227 7.58 17.74 -1.24
C ILE A 227 8.23 18.53 -0.11
N HIS A 228 8.04 19.85 -0.13
CA HIS A 228 8.63 20.77 0.84
C HIS A 228 7.55 21.51 1.64
N PRO A 229 6.93 20.86 2.64
CA PRO A 229 6.01 21.54 3.54
C PRO A 229 6.79 22.63 4.30
N ARG A 230 6.19 23.80 4.46
CA ARG A 230 6.75 24.90 5.24
C ARG A 230 5.76 25.28 6.33
N ASP A 231 6.27 25.44 7.54
CA ASP A 231 5.52 26.09 8.61
C ASP A 231 5.37 27.58 8.24
N LEU A 232 4.16 28.11 8.41
CA LEU A 232 3.81 29.51 8.18
C LEU A 232 3.98 30.34 9.45
#